data_AF-A0A2A5FCD4-F1
#
_entry.id   AF-A0A2A5FCD4-F1
#
_cell.length_a   1.000
_cell.length_b   1.000
_cell.length_c   1.000
_cell.angle_alpha   90.00
_cell.angle_beta   90.00
_cell.angle_gamma   90.00
#
_symmetry.space_group_name_H-M   'P 1'
#
loop_
_entity.id
_entity.type
_entity.pdbx_description
1 polymer ?
#
loop_
_entity_poly.entity_id
_entity_poly.type
_entity_poly.pdbx_seq_one_letter_code
_entity_poly.pdbx_strand_id
1 'polypeptide(L)'
;MKQSEGTIKAREKKPGLTIYNTKTSTAFAMISFMVGELMYVYDSIEPPIDLSVYKELSTDSFNRLKVKIFKNHKSHELISLSLAESIQLYMLVDLACKCLVSDTNMELKNMAIESLDVDEEEYGQLRINYLRYAQSLIEKMNDKFKDNREFASATAALKH
;
A
#
# COMPACT_ATOMS: atom_id res chain seq x y z
N MET A 1 36.11 28.79 -28.14
CA MET A 1 34.86 28.68 -27.36
C MET A 1 34.60 27.21 -27.08
N LYS A 2 34.75 26.75 -25.83
CA LYS A 2 34.45 25.37 -25.44
C LYS A 2 33.01 25.35 -24.91
N GLN A 3 32.12 24.62 -25.58
CA GLN A 3 30.77 24.37 -25.09
C GLN A 3 30.87 23.37 -23.94
N SER A 4 30.36 23.75 -22.77
CA SER A 4 30.25 22.89 -21.60
C SER A 4 29.03 21.99 -21.78
N GLU A 5 29.28 20.70 -21.98
CA GLU A 5 28.28 19.64 -21.89
C GLU A 5 27.80 19.53 -20.44
N GLY A 6 26.60 20.08 -20.19
CA GLY A 6 25.88 19.86 -18.94
C GLY A 6 25.42 18.41 -18.88
N THR A 7 26.16 17.57 -18.15
CA THR A 7 25.75 16.20 -17.85
C THR A 7 24.55 16.26 -16.92
N ILE A 8 23.35 16.09 -17.48
CA ILE A 8 22.14 15.81 -16.70
C ILE A 8 22.38 14.48 -16.00
N LYS A 9 22.76 14.52 -14.71
CA LYS A 9 22.82 13.32 -13.88
C LYS A 9 21.44 12.69 -13.89
N ALA A 10 21.29 11.56 -14.59
CA ALA A 10 20.13 10.71 -14.45
C ALA A 10 19.92 10.45 -12.96
N ARG A 11 18.80 10.92 -12.39
CA ARG A 11 18.40 10.54 -11.04
C ARG A 11 18.32 9.01 -11.06
N GLU A 12 19.26 8.34 -10.40
CA GLU A 12 19.16 6.92 -10.13
C GLU A 12 17.80 6.70 -9.44
N LYS A 13 16.86 6.10 -10.17
CA LYS A 13 15.57 5.68 -9.60
C LYS A 13 15.91 4.64 -8.55
N LYS A 14 15.99 5.07 -7.28
CA LYS A 14 16.15 4.15 -6.15
C LYS A 14 15.05 3.07 -6.28
N PRO A 15 15.41 1.78 -6.36
CA PRO A 15 14.41 0.74 -6.57
C PRO A 15 13.49 0.72 -5.34
N GLY A 16 12.18 0.86 -5.56
CA GLY A 16 11.19 0.75 -4.48
C GLY A 16 10.97 -0.71 -4.09
N LEU A 17 9.80 -1.07 -3.56
CA LEU A 17 9.57 -2.41 -3.02
C LEU A 17 9.38 -3.46 -4.12
N THR A 18 9.83 -4.70 -3.87
CA THR A 18 9.49 -5.86 -4.70
C THR A 18 8.61 -6.82 -3.89
N ILE A 19 7.45 -7.17 -4.46
CA ILE A 19 6.45 -8.05 -3.84
C ILE A 19 6.36 -9.35 -4.65
N TYR A 20 6.35 -10.48 -3.95
CA TYR A 20 6.11 -11.79 -4.56
C TYR A 20 4.61 -12.01 -4.70
N ASN A 21 4.19 -12.43 -5.88
CA ASN A 21 2.80 -12.72 -6.18
C ASN A 21 2.41 -14.15 -5.75
N THR A 22 1.77 -14.24 -4.59
CA THR A 22 1.23 -15.46 -3.96
C THR A 22 -0.26 -15.26 -3.63
N LYS A 23 -1.02 -16.35 -3.41
CA LYS A 23 -2.43 -16.25 -2.94
C LYS A 23 -2.57 -15.37 -1.68
N THR A 24 -1.62 -15.51 -0.74
CA THR A 24 -1.59 -14.69 0.49
C THR A 24 -1.37 -13.21 0.19
N SER A 25 -0.43 -12.86 -0.70
CA SER A 25 -0.22 -11.46 -1.08
C SER A 25 -1.39 -10.88 -1.87
N THR A 26 -2.16 -11.71 -2.58
CA THR A 26 -3.38 -11.28 -3.29
C THR A 26 -4.48 -10.92 -2.32
N ALA A 27 -4.82 -11.80 -1.38
CA ALA A 27 -5.79 -11.51 -0.33
C ALA A 27 -5.37 -10.27 0.49
N PHE A 28 -4.07 -10.15 0.78
CA PHE A 28 -3.50 -8.97 1.39
C PHE A 28 -3.69 -7.70 0.56
N ALA A 29 -3.39 -7.74 -0.74
CA ALA A 29 -3.62 -6.61 -1.62
C ALA A 29 -5.10 -6.23 -1.64
N MET A 30 -6.00 -7.20 -1.77
CA MET A 30 -7.45 -6.96 -1.80
C MET A 30 -7.94 -6.20 -0.58
N ILE A 31 -7.62 -6.65 0.63
CA ILE A 31 -8.01 -5.94 1.86
C ILE A 31 -7.41 -4.54 1.91
N SER A 32 -6.13 -4.41 1.57
CA SER A 32 -5.45 -3.10 1.57
C SER A 32 -6.11 -2.11 0.59
N PHE A 33 -6.57 -2.60 -0.57
CA PHE A 33 -7.28 -1.80 -1.56
C PHE A 33 -8.73 -1.54 -1.19
N MET A 34 -9.43 -2.45 -0.50
CA MET A 34 -10.78 -2.18 0.04
C MET A 34 -10.74 -1.02 1.03
N VAL A 35 -9.75 -1.01 1.91
CA VAL A 35 -9.52 0.12 2.84
C VAL A 35 -9.18 1.40 2.07
N GLY A 36 -8.39 1.29 1.00
CA GLY A 36 -8.18 2.41 0.09
C GLY A 36 -9.46 2.90 -0.60
N GLU A 37 -10.42 2.03 -0.92
CA GLU A 37 -11.71 2.43 -1.48
C GLU A 37 -12.57 3.16 -0.44
N LEU A 38 -12.60 2.68 0.80
CA LEU A 38 -13.25 3.39 1.91
C LEU A 38 -12.68 4.80 2.08
N MET A 39 -11.38 4.99 1.85
CA MET A 39 -10.71 6.28 1.99
C MET A 39 -10.83 7.19 0.75
N TYR A 40 -10.63 6.65 -0.46
CA TYR A 40 -10.49 7.44 -1.69
C TYR A 40 -11.75 7.51 -2.55
N VAL A 41 -12.72 6.63 -2.34
CA VAL A 41 -13.92 6.48 -3.18
C VAL A 41 -15.19 6.77 -2.40
N TYR A 42 -15.29 6.22 -1.19
CA TYR A 42 -16.49 6.34 -0.37
C TYR A 42 -16.40 7.43 0.70
N ASP A 43 -15.23 8.06 0.87
CA ASP A 43 -14.95 9.06 1.92
C ASP A 43 -15.45 8.64 3.32
N SER A 44 -15.44 7.33 3.59
CA SER A 44 -15.99 6.72 4.81
C SER A 44 -14.95 6.65 5.93
N ILE A 45 -13.67 6.76 5.57
CA ILE A 45 -12.56 6.89 6.53
C ILE A 45 -11.67 8.06 6.14
N GLU A 46 -11.24 8.82 7.14
CA GLU A 46 -10.33 9.94 6.94
C GLU A 46 -8.91 9.42 6.68
N PRO A 47 -8.16 9.98 5.70
CA PRO A 47 -6.77 9.60 5.52
C PRO A 47 -5.95 9.92 6.77
N PRO A 48 -5.03 9.03 7.18
CA PRO A 48 -4.24 9.22 8.40
C PRO A 48 -3.16 10.31 8.26
N ILE A 49 -3.02 10.93 7.08
CA ILE A 49 -2.13 12.05 6.81
C ILE A 49 -2.79 13.04 5.86
N ASP A 50 -2.34 14.29 5.89
CA ASP A 50 -2.71 15.28 4.88
C ASP A 50 -2.11 14.89 3.51
N LEU A 51 -2.98 14.36 2.64
CA LEU A 51 -2.62 13.93 1.29
C LEU A 51 -2.16 15.10 0.39
N SER A 52 -2.50 16.35 0.73
CA SER A 52 -2.08 17.53 -0.06
C SER A 52 -0.56 17.73 -0.05
N VAL A 53 0.11 17.24 1.00
CA VAL A 53 1.57 17.23 1.14
C VAL A 53 2.22 16.25 0.15
N TYR A 54 1.49 15.20 -0.23
CA TYR A 54 1.98 14.11 -1.07
C TYR A 54 1.19 14.03 -2.37
N LYS A 55 1.53 14.89 -3.34
CA LYS A 55 0.85 14.96 -4.65
C LYS A 55 0.78 13.63 -5.41
N GLU A 56 1.72 12.72 -5.14
CA GLU A 56 1.79 11.37 -5.71
C GLU A 56 0.80 10.39 -5.05
N LEU A 57 0.05 10.78 -4.01
CA LEU A 57 -0.88 9.96 -3.24
C LEU A 57 -2.35 10.35 -3.47
N SER A 58 -2.70 10.63 -4.73
CA SER A 58 -4.07 10.93 -5.16
C SER A 58 -4.89 9.67 -5.46
N THR A 59 -6.21 9.84 -5.63
CA THR A 59 -7.13 8.80 -6.12
C THR A 59 -6.66 8.19 -7.44
N ASP A 60 -6.11 9.00 -8.36
CA ASP A 60 -5.55 8.48 -9.61
C ASP A 60 -4.32 7.59 -9.37
N SER A 61 -3.47 7.98 -8.42
CA SER A 61 -2.29 7.18 -8.07
C SER A 61 -2.69 5.86 -7.40
N PHE A 62 -3.68 5.91 -6.51
CA PHE A 62 -4.30 4.74 -5.92
C PHE A 62 -4.83 3.78 -6.98
N ASN A 63 -5.60 4.29 -7.95
CA ASN A 63 -6.15 3.48 -9.05
C ASN A 63 -5.03 2.87 -9.92
N ARG A 64 -3.96 3.62 -10.20
CA ARG A 64 -2.79 3.08 -10.92
C ARG A 64 -2.10 1.97 -10.14
N LEU A 65 -1.89 2.15 -8.84
CA LEU A 65 -1.28 1.14 -7.98
C LEU A 65 -2.15 -0.12 -7.90
N LYS A 66 -3.47 0.04 -7.74
CA LYS A 66 -4.46 -1.05 -7.78
C LYS A 66 -4.33 -1.83 -9.08
N VAL A 67 -4.46 -1.16 -10.22
CA VAL A 67 -4.35 -1.80 -11.54
C VAL A 67 -3.00 -2.49 -11.72
N LYS A 68 -1.90 -1.88 -11.27
CA LYS A 68 -0.56 -2.46 -11.36
C LYS A 68 -0.46 -3.74 -10.55
N ILE A 69 -0.90 -3.76 -9.30
CA ILE A 69 -0.85 -4.97 -8.47
C ILE A 69 -1.77 -6.06 -9.06
N PHE A 70 -3.00 -5.71 -9.43
CA PHE A 70 -3.98 -6.69 -9.94
C PHE A 70 -3.68 -7.24 -11.33
N LYS A 71 -3.11 -6.46 -12.25
CA LYS A 71 -2.70 -6.98 -13.57
C LYS A 71 -1.58 -8.00 -13.46
N ASN A 72 -0.63 -7.77 -12.58
CA ASN A 72 0.51 -8.68 -12.36
C ASN A 72 0.12 -9.94 -11.56
N HIS A 73 -1.09 -9.99 -10.97
CA HIS A 73 -1.56 -11.22 -10.33
C HIS A 73 -1.65 -12.41 -11.28
N LYS A 74 -1.94 -12.17 -12.57
CA LYS A 74 -2.07 -13.25 -13.56
C LYS A 74 -0.72 -13.79 -14.05
N SER A 75 0.37 -13.03 -13.89
CA SER A 75 1.67 -13.36 -14.53
C SER A 75 2.68 -14.07 -13.62
N HIS A 76 2.42 -14.26 -12.32
CA HIS A 76 3.40 -14.77 -11.34
C HIS A 76 4.73 -13.97 -11.29
N GLU A 77 4.73 -12.75 -11.80
CA GLU A 77 5.91 -11.90 -11.90
C GLU A 77 6.17 -11.11 -10.61
N LEU A 78 7.42 -10.68 -10.43
CA LEU A 78 7.83 -9.76 -9.39
C LEU A 78 7.28 -8.35 -9.66
N ILE A 79 6.50 -7.81 -8.73
CA ILE A 79 5.96 -6.46 -8.87
C ILE A 79 6.96 -5.47 -8.27
N SER A 80 7.54 -4.62 -9.12
CA SER A 80 8.46 -3.56 -8.70
C SER A 80 7.72 -2.25 -8.52
N LEU A 81 7.72 -1.73 -7.30
CA LEU A 81 7.11 -0.47 -6.92
C LEU A 81 8.13 0.68 -6.98
N SER A 82 7.66 1.89 -7.27
CA SER A 82 8.40 3.14 -7.05
C SER A 82 8.43 3.49 -5.56
N LEU A 83 9.18 4.51 -5.16
CA LEU A 83 9.16 5.00 -3.78
C LEU A 83 7.77 5.49 -3.38
N ALA A 84 7.12 6.31 -4.22
CA ALA A 84 5.77 6.82 -3.96
C ALA A 84 4.73 5.68 -3.85
N GLU A 85 4.79 4.70 -4.76
CA GLU A 85 3.93 3.51 -4.68
C GLU A 85 4.20 2.69 -3.42
N SER A 86 5.46 2.63 -2.97
CA SER A 86 5.82 1.97 -1.72
C SER A 86 5.26 2.72 -0.50
N ILE A 87 5.34 4.05 -0.48
CA ILE A 87 4.73 4.87 0.58
C ILE A 87 3.22 4.69 0.60
N GLN A 88 2.57 4.71 -0.57
CA GLN A 88 1.13 4.51 -0.67
C GLN A 88 0.73 3.13 -0.14
N LEU A 89 1.46 2.07 -0.52
CA LEU A 89 1.20 0.74 0.01
C LEU A 89 1.41 0.69 1.52
N TYR A 90 2.46 1.31 2.05
CA TYR A 90 2.70 1.38 3.50
C TYR A 90 1.48 1.96 4.22
N MET A 91 0.96 3.08 3.74
CA MET A 91 -0.20 3.75 4.32
C MET A 91 -1.45 2.88 4.27
N LEU A 92 -1.74 2.24 3.14
CA LEU A 92 -2.89 1.35 3.01
C LEU A 92 -2.79 0.18 3.99
N VAL A 93 -1.59 -0.34 4.21
CA VAL A 93 -1.36 -1.47 5.13
C VAL A 93 -1.49 -1.05 6.58
N ASP A 94 -0.93 0.10 6.96
CA ASP A 94 -1.09 0.68 8.30
C ASP A 94 -2.57 0.96 8.60
N LEU A 95 -3.27 1.60 7.67
CA LEU A 95 -4.69 1.92 7.80
C LEU A 95 -5.54 0.64 7.86
N ALA A 96 -5.24 -0.36 7.06
CA ALA A 96 -5.94 -1.63 7.11
C ALA A 96 -5.74 -2.35 8.46
N CYS A 97 -4.54 -2.30 9.04
CA CYS A 97 -4.32 -2.83 10.38
C CYS A 97 -5.19 -2.10 11.42
N LYS A 98 -5.30 -0.78 11.34
CA LYS A 98 -6.17 0.04 12.21
C LYS A 98 -7.65 -0.29 12.00
N CYS A 99 -8.12 -0.37 10.75
CA CYS A 99 -9.49 -0.75 10.42
C CYS A 99 -9.84 -2.12 11.01
N LEU A 100 -8.97 -3.13 10.83
CA LEU A 100 -9.17 -4.50 11.31
C LEU A 100 -9.26 -4.61 12.85
N VAL A 101 -8.85 -3.60 13.63
CA VAL A 101 -8.94 -3.62 15.10
C VAL A 101 -9.91 -2.57 15.66
N SER A 102 -10.67 -1.90 14.79
CA SER A 102 -11.63 -0.84 15.13
C SER A 102 -13.06 -1.23 14.75
N ASP A 103 -14.02 -0.34 15.00
CA ASP A 103 -15.42 -0.54 14.60
C ASP A 103 -15.60 -0.60 13.07
N THR A 104 -14.72 0.05 12.30
CA THR A 104 -14.67 -0.05 10.82
C THR A 104 -14.40 -1.48 10.33
N ASN A 105 -13.93 -2.39 11.19
CA ASN A 105 -13.80 -3.81 10.86
C ASN A 105 -15.14 -4.42 10.41
N MET A 106 -16.28 -3.94 10.90
CA MET A 106 -17.58 -4.45 10.46
C MET A 106 -17.87 -4.13 8.98
N GLU A 107 -17.59 -2.91 8.55
CA GLU A 107 -17.72 -2.50 7.15
C GLU A 107 -16.75 -3.27 6.26
N LEU A 108 -15.50 -3.40 6.70
CA LEU A 108 -14.48 -4.15 5.98
C LEU A 108 -14.84 -5.65 5.87
N LYS A 109 -15.44 -6.23 6.91
CA LYS A 109 -15.97 -7.59 6.89
C LYS A 109 -17.07 -7.73 5.84
N ASN A 110 -18.05 -6.83 5.81
CA ASN A 110 -19.14 -6.88 4.85
C ASN A 110 -18.62 -6.77 3.41
N MET A 111 -17.70 -5.83 3.14
CA MET A 111 -17.05 -5.72 1.84
C MET A 111 -16.29 -6.98 1.45
N ALA A 112 -15.57 -7.60 2.40
CA ALA A 112 -14.82 -8.81 2.15
C ALA A 112 -15.74 -10.01 1.84
N ILE A 113 -16.82 -10.19 2.60
CA ILE A 113 -17.81 -11.24 2.34
C ILE A 113 -18.40 -11.10 0.94
N GLU A 114 -18.81 -9.88 0.57
CA GLU A 114 -19.41 -9.61 -0.75
C GLU A 114 -18.43 -9.74 -1.92
N SER A 115 -17.18 -9.30 -1.72
CA SER A 115 -16.20 -9.19 -2.81
C SER A 115 -15.30 -10.41 -2.95
N LEU A 116 -15.07 -11.15 -1.87
CA LEU A 116 -14.18 -12.31 -1.83
C LEU A 116 -14.93 -13.64 -1.79
N ASP A 117 -16.26 -13.61 -1.63
CA ASP A 117 -17.10 -14.81 -1.45
C ASP A 117 -16.59 -15.67 -0.29
N VAL A 118 -16.32 -15.03 0.85
CA VAL A 118 -15.84 -15.67 2.08
C VAL A 118 -16.92 -15.65 3.15
N ASP A 119 -16.94 -16.65 4.02
CA ASP A 119 -17.79 -16.65 5.20
C ASP A 119 -17.16 -15.94 6.42
N GLU A 120 -17.86 -15.93 7.56
CA GLU A 120 -17.38 -15.26 8.77
C GLU A 120 -16.13 -15.92 9.38
N GLU A 121 -16.02 -17.25 9.31
CA GLU A 121 -14.90 -18.02 9.84
C GLU A 121 -13.66 -17.78 8.97
N GLU A 122 -13.84 -17.86 7.65
CA GLU A 122 -12.82 -17.55 6.65
C GLU A 122 -12.32 -16.11 6.78
N TYR A 123 -13.22 -15.15 7.01
CA TYR A 123 -12.83 -13.77 7.27
C TYR A 123 -11.98 -13.64 8.54
N GLY A 124 -12.35 -14.34 9.62
CA GLY A 124 -11.56 -14.38 10.86
C GLY A 124 -10.13 -14.86 10.62
N GLN A 125 -9.96 -15.93 9.83
CA GLN A 125 -8.65 -16.46 9.46
C GLN A 125 -7.87 -15.52 8.56
N LEU A 126 -8.55 -14.89 7.59
CA LEU A 126 -7.99 -13.91 6.67
C LEU A 126 -7.49 -12.66 7.41
N ARG A 127 -8.23 -12.18 8.43
CA ARG A 127 -7.80 -11.08 9.31
C ARG A 127 -6.51 -11.41 10.05
N ILE A 128 -6.40 -12.58 10.66
CA ILE A 128 -5.19 -13.00 11.39
C ILE A 128 -3.99 -13.11 10.42
N ASN A 129 -4.21 -13.71 9.25
CA ASN A 129 -3.17 -13.84 8.23
C ASN A 129 -2.74 -12.49 7.68
N TYR A 130 -3.67 -11.55 7.49
CA TYR A 130 -3.38 -10.20 7.08
C TYR A 130 -2.44 -9.51 8.07
N LEU A 131 -2.78 -9.50 9.36
CA LEU A 131 -1.98 -8.83 10.40
C LEU A 131 -0.55 -9.40 10.46
N ARG A 132 -0.39 -10.72 10.36
CA ARG A 132 0.95 -11.36 10.31
C ARG A 132 1.75 -10.94 9.08
N TYR A 133 1.11 -10.91 7.91
CA TYR A 133 1.78 -10.50 6.68
C TYR A 133 2.10 -9.00 6.69
N ALA A 134 1.19 -8.17 7.18
CA ALA A 134 1.33 -6.73 7.32
C ALA A 134 2.57 -6.38 8.16
N GLN A 135 2.72 -7.04 9.31
CA GLN A 135 3.88 -6.84 10.18
C GLN A 135 5.19 -7.12 9.43
N SER A 136 5.31 -8.28 8.77
CA SER A 136 6.51 -8.64 8.02
C SER A 136 6.80 -7.67 6.87
N LEU A 137 5.75 -7.22 6.17
CA LEU A 137 5.89 -6.27 5.07
C LEU A 137 6.36 -4.90 5.56
N ILE A 138 5.77 -4.38 6.64
CA ILE A 138 6.15 -3.12 7.27
C ILE A 138 7.61 -3.17 7.74
N GLU A 139 8.02 -4.25 8.42
CA GLU A 139 9.40 -4.47 8.84
C GLU A 139 10.35 -4.42 7.64
N LYS A 140 10.04 -5.18 6.57
CA LYS A 140 10.83 -5.20 5.33
C LYS A 140 10.93 -3.81 4.67
N MET A 141 9.85 -3.02 4.70
CA MET A 141 9.84 -1.68 4.12
C MET A 141 10.64 -0.70 4.97
N ASN A 142 10.50 -0.75 6.29
CA ASN A 142 11.29 0.04 7.23
C ASN A 142 12.79 -0.24 7.06
N ASP A 143 13.18 -1.51 6.97
CA ASP A 143 14.58 -1.90 6.74
C ASP A 143 15.10 -1.41 5.39
N LYS A 144 14.30 -1.58 4.33
CA LYS A 144 14.68 -1.18 2.97
C LYS A 144 14.86 0.33 2.82
N PHE A 145 14.05 1.10 3.52
CA PHE A 145 13.99 2.56 3.39
C PHE A 145 14.49 3.31 4.63
N LYS A 146 15.21 2.65 5.55
CA LYS A 146 15.68 3.22 6.82
C LYS A 146 16.45 4.56 6.67
N ASP A 147 17.19 4.72 5.57
CA ASP A 147 17.98 5.92 5.29
C ASP A 147 17.29 6.89 4.30
N ASN A 148 16.04 6.61 3.93
CA ASN A 148 15.26 7.43 3.02
C ASN A 148 14.43 8.46 3.80
N ARG A 149 14.82 9.74 3.70
CA ARG A 149 14.14 10.85 4.40
C ARG A 149 12.67 11.02 4.01
N GLU A 150 12.32 10.77 2.75
CA GLU A 150 10.94 10.91 2.26
C GLU A 150 10.04 9.82 2.87
N PHE A 151 10.52 8.58 2.89
CA PHE A 151 9.84 7.48 3.56
C PHE A 151 9.74 7.70 5.09
N ALA A 152 10.82 8.13 5.73
CA ALA A 152 10.83 8.43 7.16
C ALA A 152 9.83 9.55 7.51
N SER A 153 9.76 10.60 6.68
CA SER A 153 8.81 11.70 6.86
C SER A 153 7.36 11.23 6.75
N ALA A 154 7.04 10.42 5.72
CA ALA A 154 5.70 9.89 5.51
C ALA A 154 5.28 8.93 6.62
N THR A 155 6.17 8.04 7.06
CA THR A 155 5.87 7.06 8.11
C THR A 155 5.82 7.65 9.51
N ALA A 156 6.57 8.73 9.79
CA ALA A 156 6.45 9.46 11.04
C ALA A 156 5.09 10.14 11.20
N ALA A 157 4.55 10.68 10.10
CA ALA A 157 3.23 11.31 10.08
C ALA A 157 2.08 10.34 10.41
N LEU A 158 2.26 9.02 10.22
CA LEU A 158 1.24 8.00 10.49
C LEU A 158 1.19 7.53 11.96
N LYS A 159 2.19 7.88 12.77
CA LYS A 159 2.33 7.46 14.18
C LYS A 159 1.64 8.42 15.17
N HIS A 160 1.14 9.54 14.69
CA HIS A 160 0.47 10.59 15.44
C HIS A 160 -0.99 10.69 15.00
#